data_AF-A0A2N2DF54-F1
#
_entry.id   AF-A0A2N2DF54-F1
#
_cell.length_a   1.000
_cell.length_b   1.000
_cell.length_c   1.000
_cell.angle_alpha   90.00
_cell.angle_beta   90.00
_cell.angle_gamma   90.00
#
_symmetry.space_group_name_H-M   'P 1'
#
loop_
_entity.id
_entity.type
_entity.pdbx_description
1 polymer ?
#
loop_
_entity_poly.entity_id
_entity_poly.type
_entity_poly.pdbx_seq_one_letter_code
_entity_poly.pdbx_strand_id
1 'polypeptide(L)'
;MGIIVLGHGSKAPQALETLRRYGEMVKVKSRCEIVEVASLQFNKPDLPEALDRVIIMGAKKVVIVPFFLYNGVHMQEDIPAVIAMEKVKNPDVEIVLANHLGADHRLVEIVLDRIEEVS
;
A
#
# COMPACT_ATOMS: atom_id res chain seq x y z
N MET A 1 -0.68 -10.04 12.24
CA MET A 1 -0.92 -8.74 11.58
C MET A 1 -0.60 -8.92 10.11
N GLY A 2 -1.34 -8.24 9.22
CA GLY A 2 -1.04 -8.14 7.80
C GLY A 2 -0.74 -6.71 7.39
N ILE A 3 0.05 -6.53 6.33
CA ILE A 3 0.37 -5.23 5.75
C ILE A 3 -0.08 -5.23 4.29
N ILE A 4 -0.74 -4.16 3.85
CA ILE A 4 -1.06 -3.93 2.45
C ILE A 4 -0.36 -2.65 2.01
N VAL A 5 0.55 -2.75 1.04
CA VAL A 5 1.16 -1.59 0.38
C VAL A 5 0.28 -1.20 -0.81
N LEU A 6 -0.40 -0.06 -0.70
CA LEU A 6 -1.42 0.37 -1.64
C LEU A 6 -0.84 1.41 -2.62
N GLY A 7 -0.69 1.03 -3.88
CA GLY A 7 -0.31 1.93 -4.97
C GLY A 7 -1.52 2.46 -5.74
N HIS A 8 -1.28 3.37 -6.69
CA HIS A 8 -2.34 3.97 -7.50
C HIS A 8 -2.76 3.01 -8.61
N GLY A 9 -1.79 2.19 -9.03
CA GLY A 9 -1.83 1.37 -10.22
C GLY A 9 -1.62 2.17 -11.50
N SER A 10 -1.28 1.46 -12.56
CA SER A 10 -0.96 2.04 -13.87
C SER A 10 -1.24 1.03 -14.97
N LYS A 11 -1.49 1.52 -16.18
CA LYS A 11 -1.52 0.67 -17.38
C LYS A 11 -0.13 0.15 -17.75
N ALA A 12 0.94 0.81 -17.28
CA ALA A 12 2.31 0.39 -17.52
C ALA A 12 2.66 -0.82 -16.62
N PRO A 13 3.04 -1.99 -17.19
CA PRO A 13 3.35 -3.19 -16.41
C PRO A 13 4.46 -3.00 -15.37
N GLN A 14 5.44 -2.14 -15.68
CA GLN A 14 6.61 -1.88 -14.82
C GLN A 14 6.23 -1.25 -13.48
N ALA A 15 5.11 -0.52 -13.42
CA ALA A 15 4.66 0.12 -12.19
C ALA A 15 4.23 -0.91 -11.14
N LEU A 16 3.47 -1.93 -11.55
CA LEU A 16 3.05 -3.01 -10.66
C LEU A 16 4.24 -3.84 -10.20
N GLU A 17 5.20 -4.11 -11.10
CA GLU A 17 6.43 -4.82 -10.74
C GLU A 17 7.23 -4.05 -9.68
N THR A 18 7.37 -2.75 -9.86
CA THR A 18 8.04 -1.87 -8.89
C THR A 18 7.34 -1.89 -7.54
N LEU A 19 6.01 -1.80 -7.51
CA LEU A 19 5.23 -1.89 -6.27
C LEU A 19 5.42 -3.25 -5.57
N ARG A 20 5.43 -4.35 -6.32
CA ARG A 20 5.70 -5.70 -5.78
C ARG A 20 7.09 -5.79 -5.16
N ARG A 21 8.12 -5.22 -5.78
CA ARG A 21 9.47 -5.17 -5.21
C ARG A 21 9.48 -4.43 -3.87
N TYR A 22 8.75 -3.31 -3.76
CA TYR A 22 8.59 -2.63 -2.48
C TYR A 22 7.83 -3.48 -1.45
N GLY A 23 6.79 -4.22 -1.86
CA GLY A 23 6.09 -5.18 -1.00
C GLY A 23 7.04 -6.22 -0.40
N GLU A 24 7.92 -6.81 -1.21
CA GLU A 24 8.94 -7.75 -0.73
C GLU A 24 9.95 -7.10 0.22
N MET A 25 10.41 -5.88 -0.10
CA MET A 25 11.29 -5.13 0.80
C MET A 25 10.63 -4.85 2.16
N VAL A 26 9.33 -4.48 2.15
CA VAL A 26 8.54 -4.29 3.36
C VAL A 26 8.41 -5.59 4.14
N LYS A 27 8.12 -6.71 3.49
CA LYS A 27 8.07 -8.03 4.10
C LYS A 27 9.36 -8.35 4.86
N VAL A 28 10.50 -8.23 4.19
CA VAL A 28 11.82 -8.51 4.77
C VAL A 28 12.15 -7.54 5.92
N LYS A 29 11.94 -6.24 5.75
CA LYS A 29 12.32 -5.22 6.75
C LYS A 29 11.41 -5.20 7.97
N SER A 30 10.11 -5.45 7.78
CA SER A 30 9.12 -5.48 8.87
C SER A 30 9.10 -6.80 9.64
N ARG A 31 9.66 -7.88 9.07
CA ARG A 31 9.53 -9.26 9.57
C ARG A 31 8.06 -9.71 9.70
N CYS A 32 7.16 -9.09 8.93
CA CYS A 32 5.77 -9.50 8.83
C CYS A 32 5.64 -10.52 7.71
N GLU A 33 5.11 -11.72 8.00
CA GLU A 33 4.96 -12.77 6.99
C GLU A 33 3.80 -12.50 6.00
N ILE A 34 2.79 -11.76 6.45
CA ILE A 34 1.58 -11.45 5.67
C ILE A 34 1.72 -10.04 5.12
N VAL A 35 2.29 -9.93 3.92
CA VAL A 35 2.40 -8.67 3.19
C VAL A 35 1.83 -8.86 1.78
N GLU A 36 0.92 -7.98 1.39
CA GLU A 36 0.34 -7.92 0.06
C GLU A 36 0.54 -6.53 -0.55
N VAL A 37 0.45 -6.45 -1.87
CA VAL A 37 0.39 -5.17 -2.58
C VAL A 37 -0.96 -5.05 -3.24
N ALA A 38 -1.52 -3.83 -3.25
CA ALA A 38 -2.80 -3.54 -3.89
C ALA A 38 -2.71 -2.31 -4.78
N SER A 39 -3.61 -2.18 -5.74
CA SER A 39 -3.73 -0.99 -6.58
C SER A 39 -5.14 -0.41 -6.54
N LEU A 40 -5.25 0.93 -6.53
CA LEU A 40 -6.55 1.60 -6.62
C LEU A 40 -7.19 1.47 -8.00
N GLN A 41 -6.38 1.48 -9.05
CA GLN A 41 -6.84 1.47 -10.44
C GLN A 41 -5.97 0.55 -11.31
N PHE A 42 -6.50 0.13 -12.45
CA PHE A 42 -5.80 -0.57 -13.56
C PHE A 42 -5.18 -1.95 -13.27
N ASN A 43 -4.78 -2.24 -12.04
CA ASN A 43 -4.04 -3.46 -11.69
C ASN A 43 -4.76 -4.23 -10.58
N LYS A 44 -4.52 -5.55 -10.56
CA LYS A 44 -4.98 -6.45 -9.52
C LYS A 44 -3.78 -6.99 -8.70
N PRO A 45 -3.97 -7.34 -7.42
CA PRO A 45 -5.24 -7.22 -6.69
C PRO A 45 -5.60 -5.76 -6.39
N ASP A 46 -6.89 -5.47 -6.31
CA ASP A 46 -7.36 -4.20 -5.74
C ASP A 46 -7.41 -4.28 -4.22
N LEU A 47 -7.81 -3.19 -3.56
CA LEU A 47 -7.82 -3.13 -2.09
C LEU A 47 -8.74 -4.20 -1.45
N PRO A 48 -9.99 -4.41 -1.91
CA PRO A 48 -10.83 -5.51 -1.41
C PRO A 48 -10.19 -6.88 -1.59
N GLU A 49 -9.67 -7.22 -2.78
CA GLU A 49 -9.05 -8.52 -3.01
C GLU A 49 -7.80 -8.74 -2.16
N ALA A 50 -6.99 -7.70 -1.95
CA ALA A 50 -5.82 -7.79 -1.08
C ALA A 50 -6.23 -7.97 0.39
N LEU A 51 -7.30 -7.31 0.85
CA LEU A 51 -7.86 -7.50 2.18
C LEU A 51 -8.34 -8.94 2.38
N ASP A 52 -9.10 -9.49 1.45
CA ASP A 52 -9.55 -10.88 1.50
C ASP A 52 -8.36 -11.84 1.63
N ARG A 53 -7.31 -11.65 0.81
CA ARG A 53 -6.10 -12.48 0.85
C ARG A 53 -5.42 -12.45 2.21
N VAL A 54 -5.15 -11.27 2.77
CA VAL A 54 -4.45 -11.17 4.07
C VAL A 54 -5.30 -11.70 5.22
N ILE A 55 -6.62 -11.56 5.15
CA ILE A 55 -7.56 -12.11 6.15
C ILE A 55 -7.59 -13.64 6.06
N ILE A 56 -7.65 -14.22 4.85
CA ILE A 56 -7.56 -15.67 4.62
C ILE A 56 -6.23 -16.23 5.16
N MET A 57 -5.14 -15.48 5.02
CA MET A 57 -3.83 -15.82 5.61
C MET A 57 -3.79 -15.71 7.15
N GLY A 58 -4.88 -15.30 7.79
CA GLY A 58 -5.01 -15.26 9.25
C GLY A 58 -4.73 -13.91 9.89
N ALA A 59 -4.64 -12.81 9.13
CA ALA A 59 -4.46 -11.49 9.70
C ALA A 59 -5.71 -11.04 10.50
N LYS A 60 -5.54 -10.84 11.82
CA LYS A 60 -6.56 -10.23 12.70
C LYS A 60 -6.46 -8.70 12.82
N LYS A 61 -5.36 -8.14 12.33
CA LYS A 61 -5.12 -6.71 12.19
C LYS A 61 -4.45 -6.48 10.85
N VAL A 62 -4.98 -5.56 10.04
CA VAL A 62 -4.45 -5.21 8.73
C VAL A 62 -4.10 -3.73 8.70
N VAL A 63 -2.85 -3.41 8.37
CA VAL A 63 -2.38 -2.04 8.17
C VAL A 63 -2.27 -1.76 6.68
N ILE A 64 -3.06 -0.82 6.19
CA ILE A 64 -3.01 -0.35 4.81
C ILE A 64 -2.10 0.88 4.77
N VAL A 65 -1.04 0.82 3.97
CA VAL A 65 -0.06 1.89 3.80
C VAL A 65 -0.16 2.46 2.39
N PRO A 66 -0.70 3.68 2.23
CA PRO A 66 -0.75 4.35 0.93
C PRO A 66 0.66 4.72 0.44
N PHE A 67 1.09 4.12 -0.67
CA PHE A 67 2.39 4.38 -1.30
C PHE A 67 2.30 5.60 -2.23
N PHE A 68 1.95 6.76 -1.65
CA PHE A 68 1.73 8.02 -2.35
C PHE A 68 2.58 9.15 -1.76
N LEU A 69 3.18 9.97 -2.65
CA LEU A 69 3.88 11.19 -2.26
C LEU A 69 2.92 12.34 -1.92
N TYR A 70 1.73 12.32 -2.52
CA TYR A 70 0.72 13.36 -2.37
C TYR A 70 -0.64 12.72 -2.14
N ASN A 71 -1.48 13.38 -1.34
CA ASN A 71 -2.82 12.91 -1.07
C ASN A 71 -3.80 13.56 -2.06
N GLY A 72 -4.19 12.83 -3.12
CA GLY A 72 -5.21 13.31 -4.06
C GLY A 72 -6.60 13.32 -3.43
N VAL A 73 -7.47 14.26 -3.84
CA VAL A 73 -8.84 14.40 -3.30
C VAL A 73 -9.61 13.08 -3.37
N HIS A 74 -9.56 12.39 -4.51
CA HIS A 74 -10.22 11.09 -4.69
C HIS A 74 -9.73 10.02 -3.70
N MET A 75 -8.44 10.01 -3.36
CA MET A 75 -7.89 9.01 -2.42
C MET A 75 -8.38 9.21 -0.99
N GLN A 76 -8.65 10.46 -0.60
CA GLN A 76 -9.17 10.80 0.73
C GLN A 76 -10.60 10.31 0.95
N GLU A 77 -11.36 10.09 -0.13
CA GLU A 77 -12.75 9.64 -0.06
C GLU A 77 -12.88 8.15 -0.39
N ASP A 78 -12.19 7.69 -1.44
CA ASP A 78 -12.31 6.33 -1.97
C ASP A 78 -11.78 5.27 -0.99
N ILE A 79 -10.59 5.50 -0.41
CA ILE A 79 -9.95 4.50 0.47
C ILE A 79 -10.76 4.31 1.76
N PRO A 80 -11.18 5.38 2.48
CA PRO A 80 -12.01 5.21 3.66
C PRO A 80 -13.36 4.56 3.36
N ALA A 81 -13.98 4.84 2.21
CA ALA A 81 -15.24 4.22 1.81
C ALA A 81 -15.09 2.69 1.64
N VAL A 82 -14.05 2.24 0.94
CA VAL A 82 -13.74 0.81 0.81
C VAL A 82 -13.46 0.19 2.17
N ILE A 83 -12.65 0.82 3.02
CA ILE A 83 -12.36 0.32 4.37
C ILE A 83 -13.63 0.19 5.22
N ALA A 84 -14.54 1.16 5.14
CA ALA A 84 -15.80 1.10 5.88
C ALA A 84 -16.65 -0.10 5.46
N MET A 85 -16.75 -0.38 4.16
CA MET A 85 -17.44 -1.58 3.66
C MET A 85 -16.79 -2.87 4.14
N GLU A 86 -15.46 -2.95 4.10
CA GLU A 86 -14.71 -4.15 4.51
C GLU A 86 -14.77 -4.41 6.02
N LYS A 87 -14.85 -3.36 6.84
CA LYS A 87 -15.09 -3.48 8.29
C LYS A 87 -16.46 -4.08 8.61
N VAL A 88 -17.49 -3.78 7.81
CA VAL A 88 -18.83 -4.39 7.99
C VAL A 88 -18.79 -5.88 7.65
N LYS A 89 -18.05 -6.26 6.60
CA LYS A 89 -17.90 -7.68 6.21
C LYS A 89 -17.04 -8.48 7.19
N ASN A 90 -16.04 -7.85 7.79
CA ASN A 90 -15.03 -8.50 8.63
C ASN A 90 -14.97 -7.84 10.03
N PRO A 91 -16.02 -7.95 10.86
CA PRO A 91 -16.11 -7.23 12.14
C PRO A 91 -15.03 -7.64 13.16
N ASP A 92 -14.49 -8.85 13.03
CA ASP A 92 -13.44 -9.39 13.91
C ASP A 92 -12.00 -9.00 13.47
N VAL A 93 -11.86 -8.21 12.41
CA VAL A 93 -10.56 -7.80 11.86
C VAL A 93 -10.37 -6.30 12.05
N GLU A 94 -9.29 -5.93 12.73
CA GLU A 94 -8.92 -4.51 12.88
C GLU A 94 -8.28 -4.00 11.59
N ILE A 95 -8.99 -3.16 10.83
CA ILE A 95 -8.46 -2.54 9.61
C ILE A 95 -8.06 -1.09 9.90
N VAL A 96 -6.77 -0.78 9.69
CA VAL A 96 -6.17 0.52 9.99
C VAL A 96 -5.57 1.13 8.72
N LEU A 97 -5.91 2.38 8.44
CA LEU A 97 -5.28 3.18 7.39
C LEU A 97 -4.13 3.98 8.00
N ALA A 98 -2.91 3.73 7.54
CA ALA A 98 -1.75 4.56 7.88
C ALA A 98 -1.71 5.84 7.03
N ASN A 99 -0.83 6.76 7.39
CA ASN A 99 -0.57 7.93 6.57
C ASN A 99 0.16 7.53 5.28
N HIS A 100 -0.01 8.32 4.21
CA HIS A 100 0.79 8.22 3.00
C HIS A 100 2.25 8.63 3.24
N LEU A 101 3.14 8.40 2.26
CA LEU A 101 4.56 8.73 2.38
C LEU A 101 4.80 10.22 2.59
N GLY A 102 4.11 11.07 1.82
CA GLY A 102 4.22 12.53 1.95
C GLY A 102 5.64 13.06 1.72
N ALA A 103 5.90 14.25 2.25
CA ALA A 103 7.21 14.90 2.22
C ALA A 103 8.13 14.41 3.36
N ASP A 104 8.52 13.14 3.31
CA ASP A 104 9.45 12.55 4.27
C ASP A 104 10.91 12.93 3.93
N HIS A 105 11.70 13.31 4.94
CA HIS A 105 13.12 13.69 4.76
C HIS A 105 13.94 12.62 4.03
N ARG A 106 13.63 11.32 4.19
CA ARG A 106 14.35 10.23 3.52
C ARG A 106 14.16 10.23 2.00
N LEU A 107 13.07 10.82 1.51
CA LEU A 107 12.85 10.98 0.07
C LEU A 107 13.72 12.09 -0.51
N VAL A 108 14.10 13.09 0.29
CA VAL A 108 15.03 14.14 -0.14
C VAL A 108 16.39 13.53 -0.43
N GLU A 109 16.87 12.61 0.42
CA GLU A 109 18.15 11.90 0.19
C GLU A 109 18.13 11.16 -1.16
N ILE A 110 17.04 10.46 -1.49
CA ILE A 110 16.90 9.77 -2.79
C ILE A 110 16.94 10.76 -3.96
N VAL A 111 16.34 11.94 -3.81
CA VAL A 111 16.37 12.99 -4.84
C VAL A 111 17.79 13.52 -5.02
N LEU A 112 18.54 13.73 -3.92
CA LEU A 112 19.94 14.14 -3.98
C LEU A 112 20.79 13.10 -4.71
N ASP A 113 20.62 11.80 -4.43
CA ASP A 113 21.31 10.73 -5.15
C ASP A 113 21.06 10.80 -6.67
N ARG A 114 19.82 11.12 -7.11
CA ARG A 114 19.51 11.26 -8.55
C ARG A 114 20.22 12.45 -9.20
N ILE A 115 20.46 13.53 -8.45
CA ILE A 115 21.18 14.71 -8.94
C ILE A 115 22.67 14.40 -9.10
N GLU A 116 23.25 13.70 -8.14
CA GLU A 116 24.66 13.30 -8.16
C GLU A 116 24.96 12.32 -9.31
N GLU A 117 24.01 11.50 -9.73
CA GLU A 117 24.16 10.58 -10.88
C GLU A 117 24.48 11.28 -12.21
N VAL A 118 24.18 12.58 -12.32
CA VAL A 118 24.35 13.38 -13.56
C VAL A 118 25.20 14.63 -13.37
N SER A 119 25.73 14.87 -12.16
CA SER A 119 26.60 16.00 -11.83
C SER A 119 28.06 15.63 -12.01
#